data_AF-A0A6L7WRD3-F1
#
_entry.id   AF-A0A6L7WRD3-F1
#
_cell.length_a   1.000
_cell.length_b   1.000
_cell.length_c   1.000
_cell.angle_alpha   90.00
_cell.angle_beta   90.00
_cell.angle_gamma   90.00
#
_symmetry.space_group_name_H-M   'P 1'
#
loop_
_entity.id
_entity.type
_entity.pdbx_description
1 polymer ?
#
loop_
_entity_poly.entity_id
_entity_poly.type
_entity_poly.pdbx_seq_one_letter_code
_entity_poly.pdbx_strand_id
1 'polypeptide(L)'
;MSTQDWSTERLLLKTATTLLAQERREDAESFNLFTVLRSGSDGVNLHSRFLHALLDHRTGGQRRNLAAFLALLKRKYPELGDVASLDVEKADIHREKKDIDLLINDSEHALVIENKIYAGDQPKQLDRYYKALEPQSLTRHVVYLTLDGREPSSGSKGNVPDEKLSCVSYVDLLPWLERCHELASEDPALRSSVAQYCQLLRELTGGGPGVKQMYEMKKIIREARSLTLARDLGKAADELFVDIVHELWE
;
A
#
# COMPACT_ATOMS: atom_id res chain seq x y z
N MET A 1 38.20 32.74 -14.73
CA MET A 1 38.38 31.89 -13.53
C MET A 1 37.08 31.94 -12.75
N SER A 2 36.25 30.91 -12.89
CA SER A 2 34.97 30.79 -12.21
C SER A 2 35.24 30.34 -10.78
N THR A 3 34.86 31.17 -9.80
CA THR A 3 34.82 30.78 -8.39
C THR A 3 33.67 29.78 -8.23
N GLN A 4 34.01 28.51 -8.30
CA GLN A 4 33.11 27.40 -8.00
C GLN A 4 32.54 27.61 -6.59
N ASP A 5 31.22 27.54 -6.44
CA ASP A 5 30.50 27.91 -5.23
C ASP A 5 30.63 26.81 -4.16
N TRP A 6 31.81 26.75 -3.54
CA TRP A 6 32.19 25.81 -2.48
C TRP A 6 31.25 25.84 -1.26
N SER A 7 30.47 26.93 -1.10
CA SER A 7 29.53 27.09 0.01
C SER A 7 28.31 26.20 -0.15
N THR A 8 27.80 26.10 -1.39
CA THR A 8 26.62 25.31 -1.74
C THR A 8 26.93 23.82 -1.74
N GLU A 9 28.06 23.39 -2.31
CA GLU A 9 28.51 21.99 -2.29
C GLU A 9 28.71 21.45 -0.87
N ARG A 10 29.31 22.26 0.03
CA ARG A 10 29.54 21.86 1.42
C ARG A 10 28.24 21.78 2.23
N LEU A 11 27.27 22.64 1.95
CA LEU A 11 25.95 22.59 2.56
C LEU A 11 25.17 21.35 2.10
N LEU A 12 25.24 21.03 0.80
CA LEU A 12 24.61 19.83 0.23
C LEU A 12 25.20 18.55 0.83
N LEU A 13 26.53 18.44 0.91
CA LEU A 13 27.20 17.27 1.47
C LEU A 13 26.84 17.08 2.96
N LYS A 14 26.81 18.17 3.72
CA LYS A 14 26.41 18.14 5.14
C LYS A 14 24.94 17.73 5.33
N THR A 15 24.05 18.21 4.45
CA THR A 15 22.63 17.83 4.51
C THR A 15 22.42 16.38 4.09
N ALA A 16 23.02 15.94 2.98
CA ALA A 16 22.95 14.56 2.52
C ALA A 16 23.48 13.58 3.58
N THR A 17 24.63 13.87 4.21
CA THR A 17 25.17 13.06 5.30
C THR A 17 24.28 13.05 6.54
N THR A 18 23.61 14.17 6.85
CA THR A 18 22.63 14.23 7.96
C THR A 18 21.40 13.38 7.64
N LEU A 19 20.85 13.46 6.42
CA LEU A 19 19.71 12.67 5.98
C LEU A 19 20.04 11.16 6.00
N LEU A 20 21.22 10.78 5.48
CA LEU A 20 21.69 9.38 5.49
C LEU A 20 21.98 8.86 6.91
N ALA A 21 22.43 9.71 7.83
CA ALA A 21 22.66 9.33 9.22
C ALA A 21 21.35 9.24 10.02
N GLN A 22 20.33 10.00 9.62
CA GLN A 22 18.99 9.92 10.17
C GLN A 22 18.27 8.68 9.67
N GLU A 23 18.35 8.38 8.37
CA GLU A 23 17.83 7.15 7.76
C GLU A 23 18.45 5.91 8.41
N ARG A 24 19.78 5.86 8.55
CA ARG A 24 20.47 4.77 9.25
C ARG A 24 20.09 4.63 10.72
N ARG A 25 19.65 5.69 11.41
CA ARG A 25 19.13 5.60 12.78
C ARG A 25 17.70 5.12 12.82
N GLU A 26 16.84 5.62 11.93
CA GLU A 26 15.45 5.19 11.81
C GLU A 26 15.36 3.69 11.44
N ASP A 27 16.24 3.23 10.56
CA ASP A 27 16.40 1.81 10.18
C ASP A 27 16.97 0.94 11.31
N ALA A 28 17.89 1.50 12.13
CA ALA A 28 18.51 0.78 13.24
C ALA A 28 17.63 0.72 14.52
N GLU A 29 16.64 1.61 14.68
CA GLU A 29 15.90 1.78 15.95
C GLU A 29 14.46 1.25 15.95
N SER A 30 13.88 0.79 14.83
CA SER A 30 12.46 0.36 14.81
C SER A 30 12.28 -1.14 14.51
N PHE A 31 12.00 -1.92 15.56
CA PHE A 31 11.52 -3.30 15.39
C PHE A 31 10.15 -3.27 14.68
N ASN A 32 10.07 -3.89 13.51
CA ASN A 32 8.82 -4.08 12.78
C ASN A 32 8.51 -5.57 12.66
N LEU A 33 7.45 -6.02 13.32
CA LEU A 33 7.03 -7.42 13.31
C LEU A 33 6.78 -7.94 11.89
N PHE A 34 6.21 -7.11 11.00
CA PHE A 34 5.87 -7.54 9.65
C PHE A 34 7.11 -7.72 8.77
N THR A 35 8.19 -6.95 8.97
CA THR A 35 9.44 -7.14 8.21
C THR A 35 10.10 -8.46 8.59
N VAL A 36 10.03 -8.85 9.87
CA VAL A 36 10.53 -10.14 10.38
C VAL A 36 9.68 -11.30 9.83
N LEU A 37 8.35 -11.23 9.96
CA LEU A 37 7.43 -12.30 9.57
C LEU A 37 7.29 -12.49 8.05
N ARG A 38 7.69 -11.50 7.24
CA ARG A 38 7.64 -11.59 5.77
C ARG A 38 8.62 -12.62 5.20
N SER A 39 9.68 -12.98 5.92
CA SER A 39 10.71 -13.90 5.40
C SER A 39 10.14 -15.32 5.18
N GLY A 40 9.88 -15.69 3.92
CA GLY A 40 9.38 -17.01 3.52
C GLY A 40 8.19 -16.97 2.55
N SER A 41 7.68 -18.14 2.15
CA SER A 41 6.50 -18.27 1.28
C SER A 41 5.21 -17.70 1.90
N ASP A 42 5.17 -17.57 3.23
CA ASP A 42 4.01 -17.06 3.98
C ASP A 42 3.82 -15.54 3.86
N GLY A 43 4.82 -14.81 3.33
CA GLY A 43 4.76 -13.34 3.16
C GLY A 43 3.65 -12.87 2.23
N VAL A 44 3.22 -13.69 1.26
CA VAL A 44 2.10 -13.38 0.35
C VAL A 44 0.78 -13.32 1.13
N ASN A 45 0.60 -14.24 2.08
CA ASN A 45 -0.64 -14.36 2.84
C ASN A 45 -0.71 -13.39 4.03
N LEU A 46 0.43 -12.85 4.49
CA LEU A 46 0.51 -11.92 5.62
C LEU A 46 -0.43 -10.71 5.47
N HIS A 47 -0.45 -10.10 4.29
CA HIS A 47 -1.21 -8.87 4.05
C HIS A 47 -2.72 -9.10 4.07
N SER A 48 -3.20 -10.14 3.38
CA SER A 48 -4.62 -10.52 3.39
C SER A 48 -5.06 -10.96 4.78
N ARG A 49 -4.21 -11.68 5.54
CA ARG A 49 -4.45 -12.04 6.94
C ARG A 49 -4.61 -10.82 7.83
N PHE A 50 -3.74 -9.83 7.69
CA PHE A 50 -3.80 -8.63 8.53
C PHE A 50 -5.01 -7.76 8.19
N LEU A 51 -5.32 -7.57 6.91
CA LEU A 51 -6.54 -6.89 6.48
C LEU A 51 -7.80 -7.60 6.99
N HIS A 52 -7.86 -8.93 6.91
CA HIS A 52 -8.95 -9.72 7.49
C HIS A 52 -9.13 -9.44 8.98
N ALA A 53 -8.03 -9.48 9.74
CA ALA A 53 -8.04 -9.22 11.17
C ALA A 53 -8.58 -7.82 11.52
N LEU A 54 -8.27 -6.80 10.71
CA LEU A 54 -8.76 -5.44 10.93
C LEU A 54 -10.24 -5.27 10.56
N LEU A 55 -10.68 -5.92 9.48
CA LEU A 55 -12.05 -5.80 8.96
C LEU A 55 -13.06 -6.61 9.77
N ASP A 56 -12.69 -7.81 10.21
CA ASP A 56 -13.60 -8.72 10.90
C ASP A 56 -13.49 -8.57 12.43
N HIS A 57 -14.54 -7.98 13.01
CA HIS A 57 -14.65 -7.78 14.45
C HIS A 57 -14.59 -9.09 15.26
N ARG A 58 -14.87 -10.24 14.64
CA ARG A 58 -14.78 -11.57 15.28
C ARG A 58 -13.34 -12.06 15.42
N THR A 59 -12.39 -11.43 14.71
CA THR A 59 -10.98 -11.84 14.64
C THR A 59 -10.01 -10.86 15.33
N GLY A 60 -10.53 -9.84 16.01
CA GLY A 60 -9.73 -8.83 16.72
C GLY A 60 -9.91 -7.40 16.17
N GLY A 61 -10.58 -7.24 15.04
CA GLY A 61 -10.95 -5.94 14.50
C GLY A 61 -12.08 -5.27 15.28
N GLN A 62 -12.46 -4.07 14.86
CA GLN A 62 -13.64 -3.38 15.38
C GLN A 62 -14.65 -3.20 14.24
N ARG A 63 -15.97 -3.29 14.54
CA ARG A 63 -17.02 -3.02 13.52
C ARG A 63 -16.83 -1.65 12.83
N ARG A 64 -16.32 -0.67 13.59
CA ARG A 64 -15.98 0.68 13.10
C ARG A 64 -14.89 0.68 12.02
N ASN A 65 -14.00 -0.31 11.99
CA ASN A 65 -12.97 -0.44 10.95
C ASN A 65 -13.60 -0.74 9.60
N LEU A 66 -14.54 -1.69 9.53
CA LEU A 66 -15.26 -2.00 8.29
C LEU A 66 -16.08 -0.80 7.82
N ALA A 67 -16.80 -0.13 8.73
CA ALA A 67 -17.54 1.08 8.39
C ALA A 67 -16.63 2.19 7.81
N ALA A 68 -15.46 2.42 8.43
CA ALA A 68 -14.48 3.37 7.93
C ALA A 68 -13.88 2.95 6.58
N PHE A 69 -13.68 1.66 6.36
CA PHE A 69 -13.17 1.11 5.09
C PHE A 69 -14.16 1.38 3.95
N LEU A 70 -15.43 1.01 4.13
CA LEU A 70 -16.48 1.22 3.13
C LEU A 70 -16.70 2.71 2.85
N ALA A 71 -16.66 3.56 3.89
CA ALA A 71 -16.78 5.01 3.72
C ALA A 71 -15.60 5.60 2.93
N LEU A 72 -14.37 5.14 3.16
CA LEU A 72 -13.21 5.54 2.38
C LEU A 72 -13.38 5.12 0.91
N LEU A 73 -13.74 3.87 0.67
CA LEU A 73 -13.94 3.34 -0.67
C LEU A 73 -15.01 4.11 -1.42
N LYS A 74 -16.20 4.33 -0.82
CA LYS A 74 -17.28 5.13 -1.41
C LYS A 74 -16.84 6.52 -1.83
N ARG A 75 -15.99 7.16 -1.02
CA ARG A 75 -15.51 8.52 -1.25
C ARG A 75 -14.47 8.59 -2.37
N LYS A 76 -13.54 7.64 -2.42
CA LYS A 76 -12.42 7.65 -3.37
C LYS A 76 -12.75 7.00 -4.72
N TYR A 77 -13.65 6.03 -4.71
CA TYR A 77 -13.96 5.17 -5.84
C TYR A 77 -15.49 5.12 -6.01
N PRO A 78 -16.11 6.20 -6.52
CA PRO A 78 -17.57 6.28 -6.65
C PRO A 78 -18.16 5.19 -7.56
N GLU A 79 -17.35 4.60 -8.44
CA GLU A 79 -17.73 3.48 -9.29
C GLU A 79 -18.04 2.18 -8.52
N LEU A 80 -17.61 2.07 -7.24
CA LEU A 80 -18.06 0.99 -6.34
C LEU A 80 -19.58 0.97 -6.14
N GLY A 81 -20.28 2.07 -6.46
CA GLY A 81 -21.72 2.16 -6.46
C GLY A 81 -22.36 1.70 -5.15
N ASP A 82 -23.41 0.89 -5.28
CA ASP A 82 -24.19 0.43 -4.14
C ASP A 82 -23.48 -0.61 -3.27
N VAL A 83 -22.37 -1.22 -3.71
CA VAL A 83 -21.60 -2.17 -2.86
C VAL A 83 -21.01 -1.48 -1.64
N ALA A 84 -20.77 -0.17 -1.70
CA ALA A 84 -20.36 0.60 -0.53
C ALA A 84 -21.49 0.86 0.48
N SER A 85 -22.72 0.43 0.18
CA SER A 85 -23.88 0.45 1.10
C SER A 85 -24.04 -0.86 1.88
N LEU A 86 -23.04 -1.75 1.82
CA LEU A 86 -23.00 -3.01 2.56
C LEU A 86 -23.29 -2.80 4.06
N ASP A 87 -24.23 -3.57 4.59
CA ASP A 87 -24.67 -3.56 5.98
C ASP A 87 -23.57 -4.12 6.89
N VAL A 88 -22.82 -3.23 7.53
CA VAL A 88 -21.72 -3.54 8.46
C VAL A 88 -22.16 -4.50 9.56
N GLU A 89 -23.42 -4.46 9.99
CA GLU A 89 -23.90 -5.28 11.10
C GLU A 89 -24.18 -6.73 10.68
N LYS A 90 -24.50 -6.94 9.40
CA LYS A 90 -24.77 -8.25 8.78
C LYS A 90 -23.60 -8.78 7.95
N ALA A 91 -22.52 -8.02 7.86
CA ALA A 91 -21.36 -8.36 7.04
C ALA A 91 -20.68 -9.66 7.50
N ASP A 92 -20.58 -10.62 6.59
CA ASP A 92 -19.72 -11.79 6.70
C ASP A 92 -18.45 -11.58 5.89
N ILE A 93 -17.31 -11.67 6.59
CA ILE A 93 -15.99 -11.53 6.01
C ILE A 93 -15.28 -12.89 6.02
N HIS A 94 -14.81 -13.31 4.84
CA HIS A 94 -14.07 -14.55 4.66
C HIS A 94 -12.72 -14.31 4.01
N ARG A 95 -11.75 -15.15 4.36
CA ARG A 95 -10.45 -15.27 3.68
C ARG A 95 -10.40 -16.61 2.95
N GLU A 96 -9.78 -16.65 1.77
CA GLU A 96 -9.55 -17.86 0.96
C GLU A 96 -10.84 -18.64 0.60
N LYS A 97 -12.01 -18.01 0.70
CA LYS A 97 -13.29 -18.64 0.30
C LYS A 97 -13.40 -18.62 -1.21
N LYS A 98 -13.46 -19.80 -1.84
CA LYS A 98 -13.45 -19.95 -3.31
C LYS A 98 -12.17 -19.36 -3.95
N ASP A 99 -11.05 -19.50 -3.26
CA ASP A 99 -9.73 -18.98 -3.65
C ASP A 99 -9.66 -17.44 -3.75
N ILE A 100 -10.64 -16.73 -3.18
CA ILE A 100 -10.64 -15.26 -3.09
C ILE A 100 -9.84 -14.85 -1.85
N ASP A 101 -8.89 -13.92 -2.00
CA ASP A 101 -8.09 -13.41 -0.88
C ASP A 101 -8.98 -12.89 0.27
N LEU A 102 -9.90 -11.97 -0.03
CA LEU A 102 -10.92 -11.51 0.92
C LEU A 102 -12.28 -11.31 0.26
N LEU A 103 -13.33 -11.76 0.93
CA LEU A 103 -14.73 -11.58 0.52
C LEU A 103 -15.52 -10.97 1.67
N ILE A 104 -16.19 -9.84 1.42
CA ILE A 104 -17.13 -9.19 2.35
C ILE A 104 -18.53 -9.25 1.72
N ASN A 105 -19.53 -9.74 2.45
CA ASN A 105 -20.90 -9.84 1.90
C ASN A 105 -21.97 -9.71 3.00
N ASP A 106 -23.15 -9.19 2.67
CA ASP A 106 -24.27 -8.97 3.60
C ASP A 106 -25.60 -9.56 3.08
N SER A 107 -25.54 -10.59 2.23
CA SER A 107 -26.63 -11.23 1.46
C SER A 107 -27.19 -10.45 0.26
N GLU A 108 -26.96 -9.14 0.17
CA GLU A 108 -27.38 -8.30 -0.98
C GLU A 108 -26.18 -7.81 -1.79
N HIS A 109 -25.06 -7.57 -1.12
CA HIS A 109 -23.83 -7.04 -1.67
C HIS A 109 -22.70 -8.04 -1.49
N ALA A 110 -21.75 -8.03 -2.43
CA ALA A 110 -20.50 -8.76 -2.29
C ALA A 110 -19.32 -7.94 -2.81
N LEU A 111 -18.37 -7.66 -1.93
CA LEU A 111 -17.10 -7.00 -2.24
C LEU A 111 -15.98 -8.04 -2.22
N VAL A 112 -15.41 -8.29 -3.39
CA VAL A 112 -14.20 -9.10 -3.57
C VAL A 112 -13.00 -8.19 -3.45
N ILE A 113 -11.99 -8.57 -2.67
CA ILE A 113 -10.70 -7.88 -2.64
C ILE A 113 -9.64 -8.92 -3.00
N GLU A 114 -9.00 -8.72 -4.15
CA GLU A 114 -7.82 -9.47 -4.60
C GLU A 114 -6.58 -8.65 -4.26
N ASN A 115 -5.65 -9.20 -3.48
CA ASN A 115 -4.52 -8.49 -2.92
C ASN A 115 -3.20 -8.88 -3.62
N LYS A 116 -2.61 -7.93 -4.35
CA LYS A 116 -1.41 -8.14 -5.18
C LYS A 116 -0.28 -7.20 -4.74
N ILE A 117 0.43 -7.58 -3.69
CA ILE A 117 1.68 -6.91 -3.31
C ILE A 117 2.90 -7.57 -3.98
N TYR A 118 3.01 -8.90 -3.90
CA TYR A 118 4.17 -9.63 -4.44
C TYR A 118 3.81 -10.66 -5.51
N ALA A 119 2.54 -11.01 -5.61
CA ALA A 119 2.08 -12.05 -6.52
C ALA A 119 1.85 -11.50 -7.93
N GLY A 120 2.26 -12.27 -8.93
CA GLY A 120 1.89 -12.04 -10.31
C GLY A 120 0.40 -12.31 -10.55
N ASP A 121 -0.05 -11.90 -11.73
CA ASP A 121 -1.40 -12.14 -12.18
C ASP A 121 -1.63 -13.59 -12.58
N GLN A 122 -2.81 -14.11 -12.26
CA GLN A 122 -3.22 -15.44 -12.69
C GLN A 122 -4.27 -15.33 -13.82
N PRO A 123 -4.23 -16.20 -14.84
CA PRO A 123 -5.18 -16.15 -15.95
C PRO A 123 -6.64 -16.26 -15.49
N LYS A 124 -7.50 -15.36 -15.97
CA LYS A 124 -8.95 -15.24 -15.73
C LYS A 124 -9.36 -15.22 -14.26
N GLN A 125 -8.45 -14.83 -13.37
CA GLN A 125 -8.66 -14.92 -11.93
C GLN A 125 -9.85 -14.07 -11.47
N LEU A 126 -9.91 -12.81 -11.89
CA LEU A 126 -10.98 -11.90 -11.48
C LEU A 126 -12.33 -12.32 -12.08
N ASP A 127 -12.34 -12.79 -13.33
CA ASP A 127 -13.52 -13.33 -14.00
C ASP A 127 -14.08 -14.57 -13.27
N ARG A 128 -13.22 -15.47 -12.79
CA ARG A 128 -13.64 -16.61 -11.96
C ARG A 128 -14.32 -16.14 -10.68
N TYR A 129 -13.72 -15.19 -9.96
CA TYR A 129 -14.30 -14.69 -8.70
C TYR A 129 -15.63 -14.01 -8.91
N TYR A 130 -15.73 -13.15 -9.92
CA TYR A 130 -16.95 -12.44 -10.26
C TYR A 130 -18.11 -13.39 -10.60
N LYS A 131 -17.82 -14.48 -11.31
CA LYS A 131 -18.80 -15.53 -11.66
C LYS A 131 -19.11 -16.50 -10.52
N ALA A 132 -18.16 -16.74 -9.63
CA ALA A 132 -18.32 -17.71 -8.55
C ALA A 132 -19.29 -17.23 -7.45
N LEU A 133 -19.60 -15.94 -7.38
CA LEU A 133 -20.60 -15.39 -6.48
C LEU A 133 -22.00 -15.60 -7.09
N GLU A 134 -22.90 -16.25 -6.34
CA GLU A 134 -24.31 -16.51 -6.68
C GLU A 134 -25.18 -16.03 -5.51
N PRO A 135 -26.42 -15.55 -5.72
CA PRO A 135 -27.17 -15.43 -6.98
C PRO A 135 -26.84 -14.17 -7.80
N GLN A 136 -27.16 -14.16 -9.10
CA GLN A 136 -27.01 -13.00 -10.04
C GLN A 136 -27.65 -11.68 -9.56
N SER A 137 -28.57 -11.72 -8.60
CA SER A 137 -29.18 -10.53 -8.00
C SER A 137 -28.29 -9.79 -7.00
N LEU A 138 -27.13 -10.34 -6.65
CA LEU A 138 -26.16 -9.66 -5.78
C LEU A 138 -25.51 -8.48 -6.50
N THR A 139 -25.44 -7.34 -5.82
CA THR A 139 -24.58 -6.24 -6.27
C THR A 139 -23.15 -6.60 -5.94
N ARG A 140 -22.34 -6.89 -6.96
CA ARG A 140 -20.96 -7.34 -6.80
C ARG A 140 -19.98 -6.31 -7.29
N HIS A 141 -18.85 -6.19 -6.60
CA HIS A 141 -17.72 -5.38 -7.05
C HIS A 141 -16.41 -6.07 -6.72
N VAL A 142 -15.42 -5.91 -7.60
CA VAL A 142 -14.07 -6.42 -7.43
C VAL A 142 -13.15 -5.24 -7.16
N VAL A 143 -12.43 -5.31 -6.05
CA VAL A 143 -11.32 -4.43 -5.72
C VAL A 143 -10.04 -5.19 -6.02
N TYR A 144 -9.25 -4.68 -6.96
CA TYR A 144 -7.91 -5.15 -7.23
C TYR A 144 -6.93 -4.26 -6.46
N LEU A 145 -6.44 -4.75 -5.33
CA LEU A 145 -5.62 -4.00 -4.38
C LEU A 145 -4.14 -4.26 -4.66
N THR A 146 -3.42 -3.20 -5.03
CA THR A 146 -1.96 -3.24 -5.27
C THR A 146 -1.27 -2.16 -4.45
N LEU A 147 0.06 -2.13 -4.44
CA LEU A 147 0.80 -1.05 -3.76
C LEU A 147 0.47 0.33 -4.34
N ASP A 148 0.35 0.42 -5.66
CA ASP A 148 0.30 1.65 -6.47
C ASP A 148 -1.03 1.88 -7.19
N GLY A 149 -1.97 0.93 -7.13
CA GLY A 149 -3.25 1.03 -7.83
C GLY A 149 -3.18 0.65 -9.30
N ARG A 150 -2.13 -0.06 -9.73
CA ARG A 150 -2.01 -0.54 -11.11
C ARG A 150 -3.19 -1.43 -11.52
N GLU A 151 -3.46 -1.46 -12.81
CA GLU A 151 -4.44 -2.35 -13.40
C GLU A 151 -3.98 -3.82 -13.40
N PRO A 152 -4.92 -4.78 -13.34
CA PRO A 152 -4.63 -6.17 -13.67
C PRO A 152 -4.35 -6.30 -15.18
N SER A 153 -3.53 -7.29 -15.54
CA SER A 153 -3.37 -7.72 -16.93
C SER A 153 -4.72 -8.13 -17.54
N SER A 154 -4.85 -7.92 -18.86
CA SER A 154 -6.05 -8.32 -19.61
C SER A 154 -6.36 -9.81 -19.43
N GLY A 155 -5.32 -10.64 -19.35
CA GLY A 155 -5.43 -12.07 -19.08
C GLY A 155 -6.04 -12.38 -17.71
N SER A 156 -5.72 -11.62 -16.66
CA SER A 156 -6.26 -11.81 -15.30
C SER A 156 -7.68 -11.27 -15.15
N LYS A 157 -7.92 -10.07 -15.70
CA LYS A 157 -9.23 -9.40 -15.70
C LYS A 157 -10.31 -10.25 -16.37
N GLY A 158 -10.02 -10.82 -17.54
CA GLY A 158 -11.01 -11.57 -18.30
C GLY A 158 -12.22 -10.71 -18.69
N ASN A 159 -13.43 -11.16 -18.35
CA ASN A 159 -14.69 -10.51 -18.75
C ASN A 159 -15.37 -9.74 -17.61
N VAL A 160 -14.65 -9.38 -16.54
CA VAL A 160 -15.21 -8.53 -15.49
C VAL A 160 -15.54 -7.15 -16.09
N PRO A 161 -16.79 -6.65 -15.96
CA PRO A 161 -17.16 -5.33 -16.46
C PRO A 161 -16.33 -4.24 -15.78
N ASP A 162 -15.96 -3.20 -16.53
CA ASP A 162 -15.11 -2.11 -16.04
C ASP A 162 -15.75 -1.39 -14.85
N GLU A 163 -17.07 -1.19 -14.89
CA GLU A 163 -17.85 -0.58 -13.82
C GLU A 163 -17.97 -1.46 -12.57
N LYS A 164 -17.51 -2.72 -12.62
CA LYS A 164 -17.50 -3.67 -11.50
C LYS A 164 -16.09 -3.95 -10.99
N LEU A 165 -15.09 -3.20 -11.44
CA LEU A 165 -13.70 -3.35 -11.08
C LEU A 165 -13.09 -2.00 -10.68
N SER A 166 -12.61 -1.88 -9.45
CA SER A 166 -11.82 -0.75 -8.99
C SER A 166 -10.38 -1.16 -8.72
N CYS A 167 -9.42 -0.42 -9.27
CA CYS A 167 -8.01 -0.57 -8.94
C CYS A 167 -7.69 0.34 -7.75
N VAL A 168 -7.37 -0.27 -6.60
CA VAL A 168 -7.17 0.44 -5.34
C VAL A 168 -5.71 0.31 -4.94
N SER A 169 -5.12 1.40 -4.45
CA SER A 169 -3.74 1.40 -3.97
C SER A 169 -3.68 1.29 -2.44
N TYR A 170 -2.62 0.68 -1.89
CA TYR A 170 -2.35 0.75 -0.46
C TYR A 170 -2.07 2.18 0.01
N VAL A 171 -1.52 3.04 -0.85
CA VAL A 171 -1.41 4.48 -0.58
C VAL A 171 -2.78 5.09 -0.31
N ASP A 172 -3.79 4.68 -1.07
CA ASP A 172 -5.15 5.17 -0.89
C ASP A 172 -5.83 4.65 0.36
N LEU A 173 -5.44 3.47 0.86
CA LEU A 173 -5.91 2.84 2.09
C LEU A 173 -5.19 3.32 3.36
N LEU A 174 -4.03 3.99 3.25
CA LEU A 174 -3.32 4.53 4.43
C LEU A 174 -4.21 5.36 5.37
N PRO A 175 -5.05 6.29 4.89
CA PRO A 175 -5.96 7.04 5.77
C PRO A 175 -6.95 6.16 6.53
N TRP A 176 -7.35 5.01 5.97
CA TRP A 176 -8.20 4.06 6.68
C TRP A 176 -7.41 3.32 7.76
N LEU A 177 -6.17 2.91 7.48
CA LEU A 177 -5.32 2.28 8.49
C LEU A 177 -4.97 3.25 9.63
N GLU A 178 -4.68 4.51 9.32
CA GLU A 178 -4.51 5.57 10.33
C GLU A 178 -5.78 5.74 11.16
N ARG A 179 -6.96 5.68 10.54
CA ARG A 179 -8.22 5.67 11.27
C ARG A 179 -8.39 4.43 12.16
N CYS A 180 -7.99 3.25 11.71
CA CYS A 180 -7.98 2.04 12.54
C CYS A 180 -7.04 2.19 13.76
N HIS A 181 -5.89 2.84 13.58
CA HIS A 181 -4.97 3.14 14.68
C HIS A 181 -5.62 4.04 15.74
N GLU A 182 -6.33 5.10 15.32
CA GLU A 182 -7.07 5.98 16.23
C GLU A 182 -8.20 5.25 16.96
N LEU A 183 -8.94 4.38 16.25
CA LEU A 183 -10.03 3.60 16.82
C LEU A 183 -9.55 2.53 17.83
N ALA A 184 -8.29 2.10 17.72
CA ALA A 184 -7.64 1.18 18.64
C ALA A 184 -7.09 1.87 19.92
N SER A 185 -7.64 3.00 20.35
CA SER A 185 -7.15 3.75 21.53
C SER A 185 -7.07 2.90 22.80
N GLU A 186 -8.03 1.99 22.99
CA GLU A 186 -8.12 1.13 24.18
C GLU A 186 -7.40 -0.21 24.01
N ASP A 187 -6.86 -0.51 22.83
CA ASP A 187 -6.11 -1.74 22.54
C ASP A 187 -4.68 -1.39 22.07
N PRO A 188 -3.71 -1.31 23.01
CA PRO A 188 -2.32 -0.98 22.68
C PRO A 188 -1.68 -1.97 21.69
N ALA A 189 -2.06 -3.25 21.73
CA ALA A 189 -1.49 -4.28 20.88
C ALA A 189 -1.97 -4.10 19.43
N LEU A 190 -3.28 -3.90 19.24
CA LEU A 190 -3.86 -3.58 17.94
C LEU A 190 -3.30 -2.26 17.41
N ARG A 191 -3.26 -1.21 18.25
CA ARG A 191 -2.75 0.11 17.86
C ARG A 191 -1.29 0.06 17.37
N SER A 192 -0.43 -0.67 18.10
CA SER A 192 0.98 -0.87 17.73
C SER A 192 1.12 -1.68 16.45
N SER A 193 0.30 -2.74 16.29
CA SER A 193 0.30 -3.57 15.09
C SER A 193 -0.11 -2.77 13.85
N VAL A 194 -1.16 -1.94 13.94
CA VAL A 194 -1.57 -1.06 12.85
C VAL A 194 -0.48 -0.03 12.52
N ALA A 195 0.18 0.55 13.54
CA ALA A 195 1.26 1.51 13.32
C ALA A 195 2.45 0.88 12.57
N GLN A 196 2.87 -0.32 12.96
CA GLN A 196 3.94 -1.06 12.29
C GLN A 196 3.56 -1.45 10.86
N TYR A 197 2.28 -1.80 10.62
CA TYR A 197 1.80 -2.08 9.27
C TYR A 197 1.78 -0.82 8.38
N CYS A 198 1.34 0.33 8.90
CA CYS A 198 1.44 1.62 8.21
C CYS A 198 2.89 1.97 7.86
N GLN A 199 3.83 1.73 8.78
CA GLN A 199 5.25 1.93 8.53
C GLN A 199 5.74 1.05 7.38
N LEU A 200 5.45 -0.25 7.42
CA LEU A 200 5.81 -1.19 6.33
C LEU A 200 5.23 -0.74 5.00
N LEU A 201 3.95 -0.34 4.95
CA LEU A 201 3.34 0.09 3.70
C LEU A 201 3.97 1.37 3.16
N ARG A 202 4.34 2.31 4.02
CA ARG A 202 5.07 3.51 3.60
C ARG A 202 6.42 3.11 3.00
N GLU A 203 7.16 2.21 3.61
CA GLU A 203 8.41 1.68 3.03
C GLU A 203 8.18 1.02 1.66
N LEU A 204 7.16 0.15 1.53
CA LEU A 204 6.85 -0.57 0.29
C LEU A 204 6.32 0.34 -0.83
N THR A 205 5.60 1.41 -0.50
CA THR A 205 5.01 2.33 -1.48
C THR A 205 5.94 3.49 -1.83
N GLY A 206 7.19 3.45 -1.34
CA GLY A 206 8.14 4.55 -1.47
C GLY A 206 7.78 5.78 -0.62
N GLY A 207 6.64 5.74 0.09
CA GLY A 207 6.07 6.69 1.06
C GLY A 207 6.81 6.80 2.40
N GLY A 208 7.88 6.04 2.59
CA GLY A 208 8.71 6.03 3.78
C GLY A 208 9.56 7.30 3.91
N PRO A 209 10.55 7.30 4.80
CA PRO A 209 11.52 8.39 4.95
C PRO A 209 11.96 8.94 3.57
N GLY A 210 12.23 8.08 2.59
CA GLY A 210 12.37 8.41 1.16
C GLY A 210 11.56 9.59 0.58
N VAL A 211 10.25 9.76 0.84
CA VAL A 211 9.47 10.91 0.30
C VAL A 211 9.78 12.22 1.01
N LYS A 212 9.96 12.18 2.33
CA LYS A 212 10.34 13.35 3.12
C LYS A 212 11.76 13.77 2.72
N GLN A 213 12.64 12.81 2.54
CA GLN A 213 14.00 12.99 2.04
C GLN A 213 13.98 13.57 0.62
N MET A 214 13.17 13.02 -0.29
CA MET A 214 13.00 13.52 -1.66
C MET A 214 12.41 14.94 -1.69
N TYR A 215 11.47 15.24 -0.80
CA TYR A 215 10.90 16.58 -0.66
C TYR A 215 11.93 17.59 -0.16
N GLU A 216 12.70 17.25 0.88
CA GLU A 216 13.79 18.09 1.37
C GLU A 216 14.89 18.25 0.31
N MET A 217 15.22 17.19 -0.43
CA MET A 217 16.18 17.24 -1.53
C MET A 217 15.71 18.17 -2.65
N LYS A 218 14.44 18.07 -3.07
CA LYS A 218 13.82 18.97 -4.04
C LYS A 218 13.80 20.42 -3.55
N LYS A 219 13.52 20.64 -2.26
CA LYS A 219 13.55 21.96 -1.63
C LYS A 219 14.95 22.58 -1.66
N ILE A 220 15.97 21.82 -1.29
CA ILE A 220 17.37 22.29 -1.28
C ILE A 220 17.85 22.62 -2.69
N ILE A 221 17.59 21.76 -3.68
CA ILE A 221 17.95 22.02 -5.08
C ILE A 221 17.28 23.30 -5.59
N ARG A 222 16.03 23.53 -5.19
CA ARG A 222 15.27 24.73 -5.53
C ARG A 222 15.80 25.98 -4.84
N GLU A 223 16.20 25.90 -3.58
CA GLU A 223 16.83 26.98 -2.81
C GLU A 223 18.21 27.34 -3.39
N ALA A 224 19.00 26.34 -3.80
CA ALA A 224 20.28 26.53 -4.48
C ALA A 224 20.16 27.09 -5.91
N ARG A 225 18.93 27.09 -6.49
CA ARG A 225 18.63 27.56 -7.86
C ARG A 225 19.59 27.02 -8.93
N SER A 226 20.10 25.80 -8.74
CA SER A 226 21.12 25.22 -9.62
C SER A 226 20.54 24.07 -10.45
N LEU A 227 20.29 24.35 -11.73
CA LEU A 227 19.84 23.33 -12.70
C LEU A 227 20.94 22.31 -13.00
N THR A 228 22.20 22.72 -12.95
CA THR A 228 23.37 21.85 -13.14
C THR A 228 23.42 20.78 -12.05
N LEU A 229 23.23 21.18 -10.80
CA LEU A 229 23.18 20.26 -9.66
C LEU A 229 22.05 19.23 -9.79
N ALA A 230 20.86 19.67 -10.21
CA ALA A 230 19.73 18.76 -10.43
C ALA A 230 20.06 17.70 -11.49
N ARG A 231 20.75 18.10 -12.56
CA ARG A 231 21.13 17.20 -13.65
C ARG A 231 22.23 16.23 -13.25
N ASP A 232 23.22 16.70 -12.51
CA ASP A 232 24.37 15.88 -12.10
C ASP A 232 23.95 14.86 -11.04
N LEU A 233 23.04 15.21 -10.12
CA LEU A 233 22.41 14.26 -9.20
C LEU A 233 21.62 13.17 -9.93
N GLY A 234 20.88 13.54 -10.97
CA GLY A 234 20.14 12.57 -11.80
C GLY A 234 21.08 11.55 -12.45
N LYS A 235 22.17 12.03 -13.07
CA LYS A 235 23.18 11.15 -13.67
C LYS A 235 23.87 10.25 -12.66
N ALA A 236 24.28 10.79 -11.52
CA ALA A 236 24.93 9.99 -10.48
C ALA A 236 24.00 8.91 -9.92
N ALA A 237 22.69 9.19 -9.83
CA ALA A 237 21.71 8.19 -9.41
C ALA A 237 21.55 7.07 -10.45
N ASP A 238 21.53 7.42 -11.75
CA ASP A 238 21.46 6.45 -12.84
C ASP A 238 22.71 5.54 -12.87
N GLU A 239 23.90 6.11 -12.69
CA GLU A 239 25.16 5.37 -12.62
C GLU A 239 25.21 4.44 -11.40
N LEU A 240 24.83 4.94 -10.21
CA LEU A 240 24.78 4.13 -8.99
C LEU A 240 23.79 2.97 -9.10
N PHE A 241 22.66 3.17 -9.76
CA PHE A 241 21.69 2.11 -9.99
C PHE A 241 22.30 0.97 -10.82
N VAL A 242 23.08 1.30 -11.85
CA VAL A 242 23.80 0.32 -12.67
C VAL A 242 24.86 -0.41 -11.84
N ASP A 243 25.63 0.30 -11.02
CA ASP A 243 26.68 -0.30 -10.17
C ASP A 243 26.10 -1.27 -9.14
N ILE A 244 25.03 -0.88 -8.43
CA ILE A 244 24.36 -1.76 -7.44
C ILE A 244 23.77 -2.99 -8.13
N VAL A 245 23.19 -2.82 -9.32
CA VAL A 245 22.70 -3.95 -10.12
C VAL A 245 23.85 -4.83 -10.59
N HIS A 246 25.07 -4.34 -10.81
CA HIS A 246 26.20 -5.21 -11.09
C HIS A 246 26.69 -5.96 -9.85
N GLU A 247 26.81 -5.30 -8.70
CA GLU A 247 27.23 -5.91 -7.43
C GLU A 247 26.30 -7.03 -6.94
N LEU A 248 24.99 -6.93 -7.22
CA LEU A 248 24.02 -7.95 -6.84
C LEU A 248 24.09 -9.24 -7.68
N TRP A 249 24.85 -9.24 -8.78
CA TRP A 249 24.96 -10.34 -9.73
C TRP A 249 26.38 -10.93 -9.83
N GLU A 250 27.32 -10.45 -9.00
CA GLU A 250 28.60 -11.09 -8.68
C GLU A 250 28.50 -11.91 -7.38
#